data_AF-A0A6P6MI21-F1
#
_entry.id   AF-A0A6P6MI21-F1
#
_cell.length_a   1.000
_cell.length_b   1.000
_cell.length_c   1.000
_cell.angle_alpha   90.00
_cell.angle_beta   90.00
_cell.angle_gamma   90.00
#
_symmetry.space_group_name_H-M   'P 1'
#
loop_
_entity.id
_entity.type
_entity.pdbx_description
1 polymer ?
#
loop_
_entity_poly.entity_id
_entity_poly.type
_entity_poly.pdbx_seq_one_letter_code
_entity_poly.pdbx_strand_id
1 'polypeptide(L)'
;MMNGCAQMCKCFLILFNILFALVGFGLVALGMWLRFGAETRGFFNIDLSTPEFKIGVMVLVVTGVLMLLVAIIGDCGACNNSKAALGVFSGLLTVLIIIEIAAGVMAFMWSDRVSGELVNFYATIYAQFLNTRSPAQAVTLELFNNAFDCCGVGGSIEMFVRDTCPKASFLEQFTYSSCPIVIKDVFNSNAPLVLGGFLGTAGIMTLALVCSCVLQRHVSVSHASPPAYVLLTSPPSAARMI
;
A
#
# COMPACT_ATOMS: atom_id res chain seq x y z
N MET A 1 10.25 13.34 -31.03
CA MET A 1 11.18 12.76 -30.03
C MET A 1 10.59 13.01 -28.66
N MET A 2 10.58 12.01 -27.76
CA MET A 2 9.97 12.19 -26.45
C MET A 2 10.88 13.07 -25.58
N ASN A 3 10.33 14.14 -24.99
CA ASN A 3 11.09 15.04 -24.12
C ASN A 3 11.69 14.24 -22.95
N GLY A 4 12.94 14.53 -22.56
CA GLY A 4 13.63 13.79 -21.49
C GLY A 4 12.83 13.70 -20.18
N CYS A 5 12.10 14.77 -19.83
CA CYS A 5 11.20 14.80 -18.68
C CYS A 5 10.05 13.78 -18.78
N ALA A 6 9.41 13.63 -19.96
CA ALA A 6 8.32 12.68 -20.16
C ALA A 6 8.82 11.22 -20.09
N GLN A 7 10.03 10.96 -20.59
CA GLN A 7 10.67 9.65 -20.47
C GLN A 7 10.98 9.29 -19.01
N MET A 8 11.49 10.25 -18.23
CA MET A 8 11.73 10.05 -16.79
C MET A 8 10.42 9.79 -16.03
N CYS A 9 9.37 10.57 -16.31
CA CYS A 9 8.04 10.37 -15.73
C CYS A 9 7.46 8.99 -16.06
N LYS A 10 7.61 8.55 -17.31
CA LYS A 10 7.16 7.22 -17.75
C LYS A 10 7.90 6.11 -16.99
N CYS A 11 9.23 6.20 -16.89
CA CYS A 11 10.03 5.23 -16.16
C CYS A 11 9.64 5.16 -14.67
N PHE A 12 9.50 6.33 -14.03
CA PHE A 12 9.06 6.42 -12.64
C PHE A 12 7.69 5.78 -12.41
N LEU A 13 6.71 6.10 -13.26
CA LEU A 13 5.35 5.54 -13.16
C LEU A 13 5.34 4.01 -13.28
N ILE A 14 6.08 3.46 -14.23
CA ILE A 14 6.16 2.01 -14.43
C ILE A 14 6.78 1.35 -13.20
N LEU A 15 7.90 1.88 -12.70
CA LEU A 15 8.54 1.34 -11.50
C LEU A 15 7.64 1.44 -10.27
N PHE A 16 6.98 2.59 -10.08
CA PHE A 16 6.06 2.82 -8.97
C PHE A 16 4.88 1.84 -8.99
N ASN A 17 4.23 1.64 -10.16
CA ASN A 17 3.09 0.74 -10.30
C ASN A 17 3.50 -0.73 -10.17
N ILE A 18 4.67 -1.14 -10.68
CA ILE A 18 5.19 -2.50 -10.46
C ILE A 18 5.39 -2.76 -8.97
N LEU A 19 5.98 -1.81 -8.23
CA LEU A 19 6.14 -1.93 -6.77
C LEU A 19 4.77 -1.99 -6.06
N PHE A 20 3.82 -1.14 -6.45
CA PHE A 20 2.44 -1.17 -5.94
C PHE A 20 1.76 -2.52 -6.22
N ALA A 21 1.98 -3.11 -7.39
CA ALA A 21 1.46 -4.42 -7.73
C ALA A 21 2.07 -5.52 -6.87
N LEU A 22 3.39 -5.51 -6.65
CA LEU A 22 4.07 -6.49 -5.78
C LEU A 22 3.55 -6.43 -4.35
N VAL A 23 3.39 -5.22 -3.80
CA VAL A 23 2.80 -5.02 -2.47
C VAL A 23 1.34 -5.51 -2.46
N GLY A 24 0.54 -5.13 -3.46
CA GLY A 24 -0.85 -5.55 -3.59
C GLY A 24 -1.02 -7.07 -3.64
N PHE A 25 -0.19 -7.78 -4.41
CA PHE A 25 -0.17 -9.25 -4.42
C PHE A 25 0.19 -9.82 -3.05
N GLY A 26 1.18 -9.24 -2.37
CA GLY A 26 1.55 -9.62 -1.00
C GLY A 26 0.39 -9.48 -0.01
N LEU A 27 -0.32 -8.36 -0.03
CA LEU A 27 -1.47 -8.12 0.86
C LEU A 27 -2.63 -9.09 0.57
N VAL A 28 -2.96 -9.32 -0.70
CA VAL A 28 -4.02 -10.29 -1.08
C VAL A 28 -3.60 -11.71 -0.67
N ALA A 29 -2.36 -12.12 -0.96
CA ALA A 29 -1.87 -13.44 -0.60
C ALA A 29 -1.91 -13.65 0.91
N LEU A 30 -1.37 -12.71 1.70
CA LEU A 30 -1.37 -12.78 3.16
C LEU A 30 -2.79 -12.78 3.71
N GLY A 31 -3.66 -11.91 3.22
CA GLY A 31 -5.05 -11.82 3.66
C GLY A 31 -5.85 -13.09 3.36
N MET A 32 -5.72 -13.64 2.15
CA MET A 32 -6.35 -14.91 1.80
C MET A 32 -5.79 -16.06 2.63
N TRP A 33 -4.48 -16.08 2.87
CA TRP A 33 -3.83 -17.09 3.70
C TRP A 33 -4.30 -17.05 5.16
N LEU A 34 -4.45 -15.86 5.73
CA LEU A 34 -5.03 -15.64 7.07
C LEU A 34 -6.52 -16.04 7.11
N ARG A 35 -7.28 -15.73 6.05
CA ARG A 35 -8.70 -16.11 5.93
C ARG A 35 -8.88 -17.62 5.88
N PHE A 36 -8.17 -18.32 5.00
CA PHE A 36 -8.28 -19.77 4.87
C PHE A 36 -7.73 -20.53 6.08
N GLY A 37 -6.65 -20.04 6.69
CA GLY A 37 -6.09 -20.64 7.90
C GLY A 37 -7.03 -20.58 9.11
N ALA A 38 -7.95 -19.62 9.15
CA ALA A 38 -9.01 -19.51 10.14
C ALA A 38 -10.21 -20.42 9.80
N GLU A 39 -10.68 -20.42 8.56
CA GLU A 39 -11.90 -21.16 8.14
C GLU A 39 -11.68 -22.68 8.07
N THR A 40 -10.50 -23.16 7.68
CA THR A 40 -10.21 -24.62 7.62
C THR A 40 -10.17 -25.30 9.00
N ARG A 41 -10.10 -24.53 10.09
CA ARG A 41 -9.95 -25.07 11.45
C ARG A 41 -11.19 -24.95 12.33
N GLY A 42 -12.32 -24.48 11.78
CA GLY A 42 -13.63 -24.46 12.44
C GLY A 42 -14.19 -25.83 12.86
N PHE A 43 -13.44 -26.92 12.68
CA PHE A 43 -13.73 -28.24 13.25
C PHE A 43 -13.30 -28.41 14.72
N PHE A 44 -12.41 -27.54 15.25
CA PHE A 44 -12.10 -27.49 16.67
C PHE A 44 -12.73 -26.23 17.29
N ASN A 45 -13.66 -26.49 18.21
CA ASN A 45 -14.67 -25.59 18.74
C ASN A 45 -14.11 -24.48 19.64
N ILE A 46 -13.30 -23.56 19.10
CA ILE A 46 -12.88 -22.34 19.79
C ILE A 46 -12.98 -21.17 18.81
N ASP A 47 -14.06 -20.41 18.93
CA ASP A 47 -14.35 -19.23 18.11
C ASP A 47 -13.46 -18.05 18.54
N LEU A 48 -12.17 -18.14 18.20
CA LEU A 48 -11.17 -17.09 18.37
C LEU A 48 -11.18 -16.09 17.19
N SER A 49 -12.23 -16.12 16.36
CA SER A 49 -12.39 -15.26 15.19
C SER A 49 -13.14 -13.98 15.58
N THR A 50 -12.53 -13.17 16.46
CA THR A 50 -13.14 -11.93 16.91
C THR A 50 -13.47 -11.02 15.70
N PRO A 51 -14.56 -10.24 15.76
CA PRO A 51 -14.98 -9.41 14.63
C PRO A 51 -13.86 -8.49 14.13
N GLU A 52 -12.99 -8.03 15.02
CA GLU A 52 -11.85 -7.16 14.71
C GLU A 52 -10.82 -7.85 13.80
N PHE A 53 -10.51 -9.12 14.03
CA PHE A 53 -9.61 -9.89 13.16
C PHE A 53 -10.22 -10.10 11.77
N LYS A 54 -11.52 -10.41 11.69
CA LYS A 54 -12.23 -10.55 10.40
C LYS A 54 -12.22 -9.25 9.62
N ILE A 55 -12.48 -8.12 10.28
CA ILE A 55 -12.45 -6.79 9.67
C ILE A 55 -11.03 -6.48 9.18
N GLY A 56 -10.00 -6.68 10.00
CA GLY A 56 -8.61 -6.41 9.62
C GLY A 56 -8.15 -7.22 8.41
N VAL A 57 -8.46 -8.52 8.36
CA VAL A 57 -8.13 -9.39 7.21
C VAL A 57 -8.91 -8.96 5.95
N MET A 58 -10.18 -8.58 6.09
CA MET A 58 -10.97 -8.08 4.96
C MET A 58 -10.41 -6.78 4.38
N VAL A 59 -10.04 -5.84 5.24
CA VAL A 59 -9.40 -4.57 4.84
C VAL A 59 -8.08 -4.84 4.11
N LEU A 60 -7.28 -5.80 4.60
CA LEU A 60 -6.02 -6.20 3.96
C LEU A 60 -6.23 -6.70 2.51
N VAL A 61 -7.21 -7.58 2.31
CA VAL A 61 -7.53 -8.13 0.97
C VAL A 61 -8.09 -7.06 0.05
N VAL A 62 -9.07 -6.27 0.51
CA VAL A 62 -9.71 -5.21 -0.29
C VAL A 62 -8.68 -4.16 -0.72
N THR A 63 -7.81 -3.74 0.20
CA THR A 63 -6.73 -2.78 -0.09
C THR A 63 -5.76 -3.35 -1.12
N GLY A 64 -5.35 -4.62 -0.98
CA GLY A 64 -4.48 -5.27 -1.94
C GLY A 64 -5.08 -5.37 -3.35
N VAL A 65 -6.37 -5.70 -3.46
CA VAL A 65 -7.07 -5.72 -4.75
C VAL A 65 -7.15 -4.31 -5.36
N LEU A 66 -7.46 -3.30 -4.56
CA LEU A 66 -7.50 -1.91 -5.04
C LEU A 66 -6.13 -1.45 -5.56
N MET A 67 -5.05 -1.78 -4.84
CA MET A 67 -3.67 -1.49 -5.28
C MET A 67 -3.35 -2.16 -6.62
N LEU A 68 -3.72 -3.42 -6.80
CA LEU A 68 -3.52 -4.15 -8.06
C LEU A 68 -4.27 -3.51 -9.23
N LEU A 69 -5.52 -3.13 -9.02
CA LEU A 69 -6.32 -2.46 -10.05
C LEU A 69 -5.70 -1.12 -10.46
N VAL A 70 -5.30 -0.30 -9.48
CA VAL A 70 -4.65 0.99 -9.74
C VAL A 70 -3.33 0.80 -10.49
N ALA A 71 -2.52 -0.18 -10.09
CA ALA A 71 -1.25 -0.50 -10.75
C ALA A 71 -1.44 -0.94 -12.21
N ILE A 72 -2.38 -1.85 -12.48
CA ILE A 72 -2.67 -2.33 -13.84
C ILE A 72 -3.11 -1.17 -14.73
N ILE A 73 -4.00 -0.29 -14.24
CA ILE A 73 -4.45 0.88 -15.00
C ILE A 73 -3.29 1.84 -15.27
N GLY A 74 -2.46 2.09 -14.25
CA GLY A 74 -1.28 2.95 -14.35
C GLY A 74 -0.26 2.45 -15.36
N ASP A 75 0.09 1.17 -15.30
CA ASP A 75 1.04 0.54 -16.23
C ASP A 75 0.48 0.44 -17.64
N CYS A 76 -0.79 0.05 -17.79
CA CYS A 76 -1.46 0.05 -19.11
C CYS A 76 -1.49 1.45 -19.71
N GLY A 77 -1.71 2.48 -18.89
CA GLY A 77 -1.59 3.87 -19.30
C GLY A 77 -0.19 4.20 -19.80
N ALA A 78 0.83 3.99 -18.96
CA ALA A 78 2.21 4.36 -19.24
C ALA A 78 2.79 3.59 -20.44
N CYS A 79 2.57 2.28 -20.52
CA CYS A 79 3.09 1.41 -21.58
C CYS A 79 2.42 1.70 -22.93
N ASN A 80 1.08 1.73 -22.97
CA ASN A 80 0.33 1.89 -24.21
C ASN A 80 0.21 3.36 -24.64
N ASN A 81 0.79 4.29 -23.88
CA ASN A 81 0.63 5.73 -24.09
C ASN A 81 -0.85 6.13 -24.24
N SER A 82 -1.74 5.52 -23.44
CA SER A 82 -3.19 5.70 -23.56
C SER A 82 -3.67 6.87 -22.71
N LYS A 83 -4.07 7.98 -23.36
CA LYS A 83 -4.56 9.20 -22.68
C LYS A 83 -5.72 8.92 -21.72
N ALA A 84 -6.64 8.03 -22.11
CA ALA A 84 -7.81 7.68 -21.31
C ALA A 84 -7.40 6.92 -20.04
N ALA A 85 -6.53 5.90 -20.17
CA ALA A 85 -6.04 5.13 -19.03
C ALA A 85 -5.23 5.99 -18.05
N LEU A 86 -4.36 6.88 -18.55
CA LEU A 86 -3.67 7.87 -17.69
C LEU A 86 -4.66 8.81 -16.99
N GLY A 87 -5.74 9.21 -17.67
CA GLY A 87 -6.77 10.05 -17.08
C GLY A 87 -7.49 9.37 -15.93
N VAL A 88 -7.88 8.10 -16.10
CA VAL A 88 -8.48 7.29 -15.04
C VAL A 88 -7.49 7.09 -13.88
N PHE A 89 -6.23 6.76 -14.17
CA PHE A 89 -5.18 6.64 -13.15
C PHE A 89 -5.00 7.93 -12.34
N SER A 90 -4.91 9.09 -12.99
CA SER A 90 -4.82 10.39 -12.31
C SER A 90 -6.05 10.69 -11.44
N GLY A 91 -7.26 10.35 -11.92
CA GLY A 91 -8.48 10.48 -11.14
C GLY A 91 -8.46 9.60 -9.88
N LEU A 92 -8.06 8.33 -10.03
CA LEU A 92 -7.92 7.40 -8.91
C LEU A 92 -6.90 7.88 -7.88
N LEU A 93 -5.70 8.33 -8.32
CA LEU A 93 -4.70 8.90 -7.41
C LEU A 93 -5.22 10.13 -6.65
N THR A 94 -5.98 10.99 -7.32
CA THR A 94 -6.58 12.17 -6.67
C THR A 94 -7.54 11.76 -5.56
N VAL A 95 -8.41 10.78 -5.82
CA VAL A 95 -9.34 10.24 -4.81
C VAL A 95 -8.58 9.59 -3.66
N LEU A 96 -7.53 8.80 -3.95
CA LEU A 96 -6.69 8.18 -2.93
C LEU A 96 -5.98 9.20 -2.03
N ILE A 97 -5.46 10.30 -2.60
CA ILE A 97 -4.84 11.38 -1.81
C ILE A 97 -5.86 12.02 -0.85
N ILE A 98 -7.10 12.24 -1.30
CA ILE A 98 -8.15 12.80 -0.43
C ILE A 98 -8.49 11.84 0.71
N ILE A 99 -8.63 10.54 0.40
CA ILE A 99 -8.88 9.50 1.41
C ILE A 99 -7.71 9.41 2.39
N GLU A 100 -6.47 9.47 1.91
CA GLU A 100 -5.25 9.42 2.72
C GLU A 100 -5.19 10.58 3.72
N ILE A 101 -5.47 11.81 3.26
CA ILE A 101 -5.51 12.99 4.12
C ILE A 101 -6.62 12.83 5.18
N ALA A 102 -7.82 12.37 4.77
CA ALA A 102 -8.91 12.12 5.70
C ALA A 102 -8.57 11.04 6.74
N ALA A 103 -7.92 9.95 6.31
CA ALA A 103 -7.47 8.88 7.19
C ALA A 103 -6.40 9.37 8.17
N GLY A 104 -5.42 10.15 7.72
CA GLY A 104 -4.40 10.76 8.58
C GLY A 104 -5.00 11.70 9.63
N VAL A 105 -5.98 12.53 9.25
CA VAL A 105 -6.70 13.39 10.20
C VAL A 105 -7.52 12.58 11.19
N MET A 106 -8.23 11.54 10.76
CA MET A 106 -8.98 10.65 11.66
C MET A 106 -8.06 9.88 12.61
N ALA A 107 -6.92 9.39 12.13
CA ALA A 107 -5.91 8.73 12.94
C ALA A 107 -5.31 9.65 14.01
N PHE A 108 -5.17 10.94 13.69
CA PHE A 108 -4.71 11.95 14.65
C PHE A 108 -5.79 12.33 15.67
N MET A 109 -7.03 12.58 15.22
CA MET A 109 -8.13 12.99 16.11
C MET A 109 -8.60 11.87 17.05
N TRP A 110 -8.57 10.63 16.58
CA TRP A 110 -9.02 9.45 17.32
C TRP A 110 -7.89 8.44 17.53
N SER A 111 -6.70 8.94 17.88
CA SER A 111 -5.49 8.13 18.06
C SER A 111 -5.67 6.99 19.06
N ASP A 112 -6.37 7.23 20.18
CA ASP A 112 -6.67 6.21 21.19
C ASP A 112 -7.55 5.08 20.64
N ARG A 113 -8.53 5.42 19.79
CA ARG A 113 -9.42 4.42 19.18
C ARG A 113 -8.67 3.59 18.14
N VAL A 114 -7.93 4.25 17.26
CA VAL A 114 -7.17 3.59 16.19
C VAL A 114 -6.06 2.71 16.76
N SER A 115 -5.29 3.21 17.73
CA SER A 115 -4.27 2.40 18.40
C SER A 115 -4.87 1.23 19.18
N GLY A 116 -6.02 1.42 19.84
CA GLY A 116 -6.75 0.35 20.51
C GLY A 116 -7.18 -0.78 19.56
N GLU A 117 -7.71 -0.42 18.39
CA GLU A 117 -8.07 -1.40 17.35
C GLU A 117 -6.86 -2.14 16.80
N LEU A 118 -5.73 -1.45 16.57
CA LEU A 118 -4.49 -2.06 16.13
C LEU A 118 -3.90 -3.02 17.18
N VAL A 119 -3.95 -2.64 18.47
CA VAL A 119 -3.53 -3.49 19.58
C VAL A 119 -4.40 -4.74 19.68
N ASN A 120 -5.72 -4.60 19.56
CA ASN A 120 -6.63 -5.75 19.58
C ASN A 120 -6.39 -6.70 18.41
N PHE A 121 -6.12 -6.15 17.22
CA PHE A 121 -5.76 -6.94 16.05
C PHE A 121 -4.47 -7.74 16.28
N TYR A 122 -3.41 -7.08 16.76
CA TYR A 122 -2.14 -7.73 17.10
C TYR A 122 -2.32 -8.83 18.17
N ALA A 123 -3.01 -8.52 19.27
CA ALA A 123 -3.25 -9.47 20.36
C ALA A 123 -4.05 -10.69 19.89
N THR A 124 -5.00 -10.50 18.97
CA THR A 124 -5.78 -11.61 18.39
C THR A 124 -4.90 -12.52 17.54
N ILE A 125 -4.04 -11.96 16.68
CA ILE A 125 -3.08 -12.75 15.89
C ILE A 125 -2.12 -13.51 16.82
N TYR A 126 -1.62 -12.84 17.85
CA TYR A 126 -0.73 -13.43 18.85
C TYR A 126 -1.39 -14.63 19.55
N ALA A 127 -2.61 -14.47 20.05
CA ALA A 127 -3.36 -15.54 20.70
C ALA A 127 -3.65 -16.71 19.75
N GLN A 128 -4.03 -16.41 18.50
CA GLN A 128 -4.26 -17.43 17.48
C GLN A 128 -2.98 -18.19 17.12
N PHE A 129 -1.83 -17.50 17.08
CA PHE A 129 -0.54 -18.12 16.84
C PHE A 129 -0.15 -19.08 17.95
N LEU A 130 -0.35 -18.71 19.22
CA LEU A 130 -0.06 -19.59 20.36
C LEU A 130 -0.87 -20.89 20.31
N ASN A 131 -2.13 -20.81 19.89
CA ASN A 131 -3.01 -21.96 19.79
C ASN A 131 -2.74 -22.82 18.53
N THR A 132 -2.51 -22.17 17.39
CA THR A 132 -2.53 -22.83 16.08
C THR A 132 -1.14 -23.12 15.53
N ARG A 133 -0.14 -22.34 15.95
CA ARG A 133 1.24 -22.36 15.43
C ARG A 133 1.30 -22.29 13.90
N SER A 134 0.38 -21.55 13.28
CA SER A 134 0.35 -21.49 11.82
C SER A 134 1.45 -20.56 11.29
N PRO A 135 2.06 -20.89 10.14
CA PRO A 135 3.08 -20.05 9.54
C PRO A 135 2.54 -18.68 9.11
N ALA A 136 1.23 -18.59 8.80
CA ALA A 136 0.55 -17.35 8.44
C ALA A 136 0.66 -16.28 9.53
N GLN A 137 0.30 -16.69 10.76
CA GLN A 137 0.30 -15.81 11.91
C GLN A 137 1.74 -15.52 12.35
N ALA A 138 2.66 -16.49 12.22
CA ALA A 138 4.08 -16.31 12.51
C ALA A 138 4.70 -15.18 11.67
N VAL A 139 4.51 -15.24 10.33
CA VAL A 139 5.01 -14.20 9.42
C VAL A 139 4.36 -12.85 9.70
N THR A 140 3.06 -12.84 10.02
CA THR A 140 2.37 -11.59 10.37
C THR A 140 2.93 -10.99 11.67
N LEU A 141 3.16 -11.80 12.70
CA LEU A 141 3.77 -11.36 13.95
C LEU A 141 5.19 -10.85 13.74
N GLU A 142 6.00 -11.54 12.93
CA GLU A 142 7.35 -11.12 12.59
C GLU A 142 7.37 -9.75 11.91
N LEU A 143 6.44 -9.51 10.98
CA LEU A 143 6.28 -8.20 10.34
C LEU A 143 5.91 -7.11 11.35
N PHE A 144 4.95 -7.36 12.24
CA PHE A 144 4.55 -6.38 13.26
C PHE A 144 5.68 -6.10 14.25
N ASN A 145 6.29 -7.16 14.78
CA ASN A 145 7.39 -7.08 15.74
C ASN A 145 8.57 -6.29 15.15
N ASN A 146 8.92 -6.55 13.90
CA ASN A 146 10.01 -5.84 13.21
C ASN A 146 9.62 -4.41 12.80
N ALA A 147 8.35 -4.15 12.46
CA ALA A 147 7.88 -2.81 12.07
C ALA A 147 7.81 -1.84 13.24
N PHE A 148 7.39 -2.32 14.42
CA PHE A 148 7.26 -1.51 15.64
C PHE A 148 8.45 -1.68 16.60
N ASP A 149 9.48 -2.43 16.22
CA ASP A 149 10.65 -2.72 17.04
C ASP A 149 10.28 -3.19 18.46
N CYS A 150 9.40 -4.20 18.50
CA CYS A 150 8.77 -4.70 19.72
C CYS A 150 8.64 -6.23 19.66
N CYS A 151 8.33 -6.87 20.80
CA CYS A 151 8.15 -8.32 20.85
C CYS A 151 7.01 -8.69 21.80
N GLY A 152 6.04 -9.45 21.28
CA GLY A 152 4.96 -10.04 22.08
C GLY A 152 4.05 -9.05 22.80
N VAL A 153 3.29 -9.57 23.76
CA VAL A 153 2.30 -8.81 24.55
C VAL A 153 2.75 -8.52 25.98
N GLY A 154 3.97 -8.91 26.35
CA GLY A 154 4.51 -8.79 27.71
C GLY A 154 4.27 -10.04 28.57
N GLY A 155 5.28 -10.44 29.35
CA GLY A 155 5.19 -11.49 30.38
C GLY A 155 6.10 -12.69 30.15
N SER A 156 6.03 -13.70 31.03
CA SER A 156 6.94 -14.87 31.02
C SER A 156 6.72 -15.88 29.88
N ILE A 157 5.73 -15.67 29.01
CA ILE A 157 5.38 -16.55 27.88
C ILE A 157 6.04 -16.16 26.54
N GLU A 158 6.90 -15.15 26.54
CA GLU A 158 7.61 -14.67 25.33
C GLU A 158 8.53 -15.71 24.69
N MET A 159 9.00 -16.71 25.45
CA MET A 159 9.82 -17.81 24.92
C MET A 159 9.13 -18.58 23.78
N PHE A 160 7.79 -18.65 23.76
CA PHE A 160 7.05 -19.38 22.74
C PHE A 160 6.93 -18.64 21.40
N VAL A 161 7.19 -17.33 21.40
CA VAL A 161 7.02 -16.43 20.24
C VAL A 161 8.36 -15.82 19.81
N ARG A 162 9.44 -16.22 20.47
CA ARG A 162 10.81 -15.75 20.27
C ARG A 162 11.29 -15.87 18.82
N ASP A 163 10.86 -16.91 18.11
CA ASP A 163 11.21 -17.13 16.70
C ASP A 163 10.63 -16.07 15.75
N THR A 164 9.63 -15.31 16.20
CA THR A 164 9.00 -14.22 15.43
C THR A 164 9.48 -12.82 15.86
N CYS A 165 10.39 -12.72 16.84
CA CYS A 165 10.87 -11.43 17.30
C CYS A 165 12.12 -10.97 16.54
N PRO A 166 12.41 -9.65 16.51
CA PRO A 166 13.50 -9.12 15.71
C PRO A 166 14.84 -9.73 16.13
N LYS A 167 15.72 -9.98 15.15
CA LYS A 167 17.03 -10.59 15.39
C LYS A 167 17.99 -9.54 15.94
N ALA A 168 18.10 -9.47 17.27
CA ALA A 168 19.11 -8.70 17.97
C ALA A 168 20.11 -9.63 18.69
N SER A 169 21.12 -9.05 19.34
CA SER A 169 22.00 -9.80 20.23
C SER A 169 21.18 -10.54 21.31
N PHE A 170 21.61 -11.73 21.77
CA PHE A 170 20.81 -12.59 22.66
C PHE A 170 20.30 -11.88 23.93
N LEU A 171 21.03 -10.85 24.40
CA LEU A 171 20.63 -10.01 25.53
C LEU A 171 19.58 -8.95 25.16
N GLU A 172 19.66 -8.32 23.99
CA GLU A 172 18.66 -7.34 23.52
C GLU A 172 17.33 -8.00 23.16
N GLN A 173 17.35 -9.29 22.79
CA GLN A 173 16.13 -10.03 22.50
C GLN A 173 15.21 -10.21 23.72
N PHE A 174 15.75 -10.10 24.95
CA PHE A 174 14.98 -10.17 26.20
C PHE A 174 14.58 -8.79 26.74
N THR A 175 15.01 -7.69 26.11
CA THR A 175 14.76 -6.31 26.57
C THR A 175 13.74 -5.56 25.72
N TYR A 176 13.16 -6.21 24.71
CA TYR A 176 12.15 -5.59 23.87
C TYR A 176 10.91 -5.20 24.68
N SER A 177 10.39 -4.00 24.40
CA SER A 177 9.10 -3.58 24.95
C SER A 177 7.96 -4.38 24.33
N SER A 178 6.89 -4.57 25.11
CA SER A 178 5.68 -5.23 24.62
C SER A 178 5.02 -4.40 23.51
N CYS A 179 4.65 -5.03 22.40
CA CYS A 179 4.05 -4.36 21.25
C CYS A 179 2.79 -3.54 21.58
N PRO A 180 1.87 -3.97 22.47
CA PRO A 180 0.71 -3.16 22.83
C PRO A 180 1.05 -1.77 23.40
N ILE A 181 2.16 -1.64 24.13
CA ILE A 181 2.62 -0.37 24.70
C ILE A 181 3.22 0.48 23.59
N VAL A 182 4.13 -0.08 22.80
CA VAL A 182 4.81 0.65 21.72
C VAL A 182 3.83 1.13 20.66
N ILE A 183 2.86 0.31 20.28
CA ILE A 183 1.79 0.70 19.34
C ILE A 183 1.01 1.90 19.88
N LYS A 184 0.59 1.89 21.15
CA LYS A 184 -0.12 3.03 21.73
C LYS A 184 0.77 4.27 21.80
N ASP A 185 2.03 4.11 22.20
CA ASP A 185 2.97 5.21 22.31
C ASP A 185 3.28 5.86 20.94
N VAL A 186 3.33 5.06 19.87
CA VAL A 186 3.50 5.56 18.50
C VAL A 186 2.36 6.48 18.09
N PHE A 187 1.12 6.12 18.40
CA PHE A 187 -0.06 6.91 18.02
C PHE A 187 -0.33 8.09 18.96
N ASN A 188 -0.04 7.97 20.26
CA ASN A 188 -0.35 9.00 21.25
C ASN A 188 0.81 9.96 21.51
N SER A 189 2.02 9.46 21.72
CA SER A 189 3.19 10.27 22.07
C SER A 189 4.01 10.65 20.83
N ASN A 190 4.06 9.77 19.83
CA ASN A 190 4.84 9.95 18.60
C ASN A 190 3.95 10.24 17.38
N ALA A 191 2.84 10.94 17.58
CA ALA A 191 1.93 11.34 16.51
C ALA A 191 2.62 11.98 15.28
N PRO A 192 3.72 12.76 15.39
CA PRO A 192 4.45 13.26 14.23
C PRO A 192 5.04 12.16 13.33
N LEU A 193 5.41 11.01 13.88
CA LEU A 193 5.93 9.88 13.11
C LEU A 193 4.82 9.27 12.24
N VAL A 194 3.65 9.01 12.85
CA VAL A 194 2.47 8.49 12.15
C VAL A 194 2.01 9.48 11.07
N LEU A 195 1.92 10.76 11.41
CA LEU A 195 1.57 11.82 10.46
C LEU A 195 2.58 11.93 9.32
N GLY A 196 3.88 11.78 9.62
CA GLY A 196 4.94 11.73 8.63
C GLY A 196 4.75 10.60 7.62
N GLY A 197 4.25 9.44 8.07
CA GLY A 197 3.86 8.33 7.22
C GLY A 197 2.81 8.73 6.17
N PHE A 198 1.66 9.25 6.63
CA PHE A 198 0.56 9.71 5.75
C PHE A 198 0.97 10.83 4.79
N LEU A 199 1.81 11.77 5.25
CA LEU A 199 2.31 12.86 4.40
C LEU A 199 3.32 12.34 3.36
N GLY A 200 4.16 11.37 3.73
CA GLY A 200 5.11 10.73 2.83
C GLY A 200 4.42 9.98 1.69
N THR A 201 3.42 9.15 2.01
CA THR A 201 2.60 8.45 1.02
C THR A 201 1.84 9.42 0.12
N ALA A 202 1.23 10.47 0.68
CA ALA A 202 0.57 11.53 -0.11
C ALA A 202 1.55 12.25 -1.05
N GLY A 203 2.78 12.52 -0.60
CA GLY A 203 3.83 13.13 -1.43
C GLY A 203 4.22 12.25 -2.62
N ILE A 204 4.40 10.95 -2.39
CA ILE A 204 4.71 9.98 -3.44
C ILE A 204 3.55 9.88 -4.45
N MET A 205 2.30 9.80 -3.97
CA MET A 205 1.12 9.80 -4.84
C MET A 205 0.98 11.09 -5.65
N THR A 206 1.33 12.24 -5.06
CA THR A 206 1.34 13.53 -5.75
C THR A 206 2.39 13.56 -6.86
N LEU A 207 3.59 13.03 -6.61
CA LEU A 207 4.62 12.91 -7.64
C LEU A 207 4.15 12.02 -8.80
N ALA A 208 3.55 10.86 -8.50
CA ALA A 208 2.97 9.98 -9.51
C ALA A 208 1.85 10.69 -10.30
N LEU A 209 1.00 11.48 -9.65
CA LEU A 209 -0.04 12.28 -10.30
C LEU A 209 0.56 13.32 -11.25
N VAL A 210 1.59 14.04 -10.84
CA VAL A 210 2.29 15.02 -11.68
C VAL A 210 2.93 14.32 -12.89
N CYS A 211 3.65 13.22 -12.68
CA CYS A 211 4.24 12.43 -13.76
C CYS A 211 3.18 11.92 -14.75
N SER A 212 2.02 11.46 -14.24
CA SER A 212 0.89 11.03 -15.07
C SER A 212 0.34 12.20 -15.89
N CYS A 213 0.13 13.37 -15.28
CA CYS A 213 -0.32 14.56 -16.00
C CYS A 213 0.66 15.01 -17.10
N VAL A 214 1.96 14.98 -16.81
CA VAL A 214 3.02 15.31 -17.79
C VAL A 214 2.99 14.33 -18.97
N LEU A 215 2.92 13.03 -18.69
CA LEU A 215 2.87 12.00 -19.72
C LEU A 215 1.57 12.09 -20.54
N GLN A 216 0.43 12.37 -19.89
CA GLN A 216 -0.86 12.55 -20.55
C GLN A 216 -0.86 13.76 -21.51
N ARG A 217 -0.23 14.88 -21.11
CA ARG A 217 -0.06 16.05 -21.98
C ARG A 217 0.81 15.71 -23.20
N HIS A 218 1.91 15.00 -22.99
CA HIS A 218 2.80 14.57 -24.08
C HIS A 218 2.09 13.67 -25.10
N VAL A 219 1.31 12.69 -24.61
CA VAL A 219 0.47 11.83 -25.46
C VAL A 219 -0.57 12.65 -26.23
N SER A 220 -1.21 13.62 -25.58
CA SER A 220 -2.22 14.48 -26.21
C SER A 220 -1.64 15.31 -27.35
N VAL A 221 -0.47 15.91 -27.15
CA VAL A 221 0.24 16.69 -28.19
C VAL A 221 0.66 15.81 -29.36
N SER A 222 1.07 14.57 -29.08
CA SER A 222 1.46 13.60 -30.12
C SER A 222 0.27 13.23 -31.03
N HIS A 223 -0.94 13.10 -30.48
CA HIS A 223 -2.16 12.87 -31.27
C HIS A 223 -2.70 14.11 -31.99
N ALA A 224 -2.47 15.30 -31.45
CA ALA A 224 -2.88 16.57 -32.08
C ALA A 224 -1.98 16.98 -33.26
N SER A 225 -0.82 16.34 -33.42
CA SER A 225 0.06 16.57 -34.58
C SER A 225 -0.50 15.82 -35.79
N PRO A 226 -0.89 16.49 -36.89
CA PRO A 226 -1.30 15.79 -38.10
C PRO A 226 -0.14 14.91 -38.58
N PRO A 227 -0.41 13.69 -39.06
CA PRO A 227 0.66 12.82 -39.50
C PRO A 227 1.38 13.46 -40.69
N ALA A 228 2.71 13.39 -40.71
CA ALA A 228 3.57 14.09 -41.68
C ALA A 228 3.23 13.77 -43.16
N TYR A 229 2.53 12.68 -43.44
CA TYR A 229 2.08 12.35 -44.80
C TYR A 229 0.97 13.28 -45.32
N VAL A 230 0.21 13.98 -44.46
CA VAL A 230 -0.83 14.94 -44.89
C VAL A 230 -0.23 16.27 -45.35
N LEU A 231 0.96 16.63 -44.86
CA LEU A 231 1.69 17.82 -45.30
C LEU A 231 2.46 17.59 -46.61
N LEU A 232 2.69 16.34 -47.00
CA LEU A 232 3.38 15.98 -48.25
C LEU A 232 2.43 15.77 -49.43
N THR A 233 1.12 15.65 -49.19
CA THR A 233 0.11 15.49 -50.24
C THR A 233 -0.57 16.80 -50.65
N SER A 234 -0.22 17.96 -50.04
CA SER A 234 -0.63 19.25 -50.59
C SER A 234 0.25 19.58 -51.80
N PRO A 235 -0.28 19.60 -53.04
CA PRO A 235 0.50 20.02 -54.20
C PRO A 235 0.88 21.51 -54.05
N PRO A 236 2.05 21.94 -54.57
CA PRO A 236 2.51 23.34 -54.51
C PRO A 236 1.67 24.32 -55.37
N SER A 237 0.50 23.92 -55.88
CA SER A 237 -0.32 24.71 -56.80
C SER A 237 -1.32 25.67 -56.14
N ALA A 238 -1.54 25.61 -54.82
CA ALA A 238 -2.47 26.52 -54.13
C ALA A 238 -1.86 27.88 -53.70
N ALA A 239 -0.59 28.15 -54.01
CA ALA A 239 0.06 29.45 -53.75
C ALA A 239 0.02 30.41 -54.97
N ARG A 240 -0.75 30.09 -56.02
CA ARG A 240 -1.06 30.97 -57.15
C ARG A 240 -2.53 30.89 -57.52
N MET A 241 -3.39 31.49 -56.70
CA MET A 241 -4.63 32.15 -57.13
C MET A 241 -5.37 32.62 -55.88
N ILE A 242 -5.10 33.87 -55.49
CA ILE A 242 -6.01 34.99 -55.18
C ILE A 242 -5.10 36.12 -54.68
#